data_AF-A0A532AHR9-F1
#
_entry.id   AF-A0A532AHR9-F1
#
_cell.length_a   1.000
_cell.length_b   1.000
_cell.length_c   1.000
_cell.angle_alpha   90.00
_cell.angle_beta   90.00
_cell.angle_gamma   90.00
#
_symmetry.space_group_name_H-M   'P 1'
#
loop_
_entity.id
_entity.type
_entity.pdbx_description
1 polymer ?
#
loop_
_entity_poly.entity_id
_entity_poly.type
_entity_poly.pdbx_seq_one_letter_code
_entity_poly.pdbx_strand_id
1 'polypeptide(L)'
;ALPFLVLYREVGMLDTRIGLILLYTLMVLPIVIWIMRDQFNSIPVELEEAALVDGLSIWGAFFRIVMPIALPGMVAAFILAMVLCWNEYFFAALLTSTDAKT
;
A
#
# COMPACT_ATOMS: atom_id res chain seq x y z
N ALA A 1 -3.08 -17.27 -12.80
CA ALA A 1 -4.40 -17.04 -13.43
C ALA A 1 -5.45 -18.03 -12.92
N LEU A 2 -5.39 -19.32 -13.29
CA LEU A 2 -6.41 -20.32 -12.92
C LEU A 2 -6.71 -20.46 -11.41
N PRO A 3 -5.73 -20.49 -10.49
CA PRO A 3 -6.02 -20.63 -9.06
C PRO A 3 -6.74 -19.43 -8.45
N PHE A 4 -6.39 -18.21 -8.90
CA PHE A 4 -7.05 -16.98 -8.45
C PHE A 4 -8.50 -16.89 -8.95
N LEU A 5 -8.75 -17.34 -10.17
CA LEU A 5 -10.09 -17.36 -10.75
C LEU A 5 -11.01 -18.34 -10.01
N VAL A 6 -10.50 -19.54 -9.66
CA VAL A 6 -11.22 -20.51 -8.83
C VAL A 6 -11.46 -19.96 -7.42
N LEU A 7 -10.44 -19.38 -6.78
CA LEU A 7 -10.56 -18.78 -5.45
C LEU A 7 -11.64 -17.67 -5.43
N TYR A 8 -11.59 -16.73 -6.36
CA TYR A 8 -12.56 -15.62 -6.42
C TYR A 8 -13.97 -16.11 -6.77
N ARG A 9 -14.07 -17.22 -7.52
CA ARG A 9 -15.35 -17.90 -7.81
C ARG A 9 -15.95 -18.50 -6.55
N GLU A 10 -15.15 -19.21 -5.76
CA GLU A 10 -15.64 -19.85 -4.53
C GLU A 10 -15.99 -18.84 -3.43
N VAL A 11 -15.27 -17.71 -3.38
CA VAL A 11 -15.54 -16.62 -2.43
C VAL A 11 -16.65 -15.67 -2.92
N GLY A 12 -17.20 -15.89 -4.13
CA GLY A 12 -18.29 -15.06 -4.68
C GLY A 12 -17.87 -13.62 -5.02
N MET A 13 -16.57 -13.36 -5.17
CA MET A 13 -15.99 -12.03 -5.43
C MET A 13 -15.67 -11.80 -6.92
N LEU A 14 -16.06 -12.72 -7.80
CA LEU A 14 -15.97 -12.53 -9.26
C LEU A 14 -16.80 -11.31 -9.69
N ASP A 15 -16.23 -10.53 -10.62
CA ASP A 15 -16.85 -9.32 -11.18
C ASP A 15 -17.22 -8.23 -10.13
N THR A 16 -16.55 -8.21 -8.98
CA THR A 16 -16.74 -7.15 -7.96
C THR A 16 -15.57 -6.17 -7.95
N ARG A 17 -15.87 -4.86 -7.83
CA ARG A 17 -14.84 -3.82 -7.66
C ARG A 17 -14.01 -4.04 -6.38
N ILE A 18 -14.63 -4.54 -5.32
CA ILE A 18 -13.96 -4.84 -4.05
C ILE A 18 -12.97 -5.99 -4.23
N GLY A 19 -13.34 -7.04 -4.97
CA GLY A 19 -12.43 -8.13 -5.30
C GLY A 19 -11.19 -7.63 -6.05
N LEU A 20 -11.38 -6.80 -7.07
CA LEU A 20 -10.24 -6.21 -7.81
C LEU A 20 -9.35 -5.35 -6.91
N ILE A 21 -9.92 -4.52 -6.03
CA ILE A 21 -9.15 -3.71 -5.07
C ILE A 21 -8.29 -4.59 -4.18
N LEU A 22 -8.84 -5.69 -3.64
CA LEU A 22 -8.10 -6.61 -2.77
C LEU A 22 -6.97 -7.31 -3.53
N LEU A 23 -7.23 -7.75 -4.76
CA LEU A 23 -6.22 -8.37 -5.61
C LEU A 23 -5.05 -7.42 -5.89
N TYR A 24 -5.36 -6.19 -6.30
CA TYR A 24 -4.35 -5.16 -6.58
C TYR A 24 -3.59 -4.76 -5.32
N THR A 25 -4.27 -4.67 -4.19
CA THR A 25 -3.62 -4.44 -2.91
C THR A 25 -2.64 -5.57 -2.63
N LEU A 26 -3.04 -6.84 -2.68
CA LEU A 26 -2.15 -7.98 -2.42
C LEU A 26 -0.92 -8.04 -3.35
N MET A 27 -1.07 -7.63 -4.61
CA MET A 27 0.02 -7.59 -5.60
C MET A 27 1.01 -6.45 -5.33
N VAL A 28 0.51 -5.27 -4.97
CA VAL A 28 1.32 -4.04 -4.85
C VAL A 28 1.82 -3.81 -3.41
N LEU A 29 1.17 -4.36 -2.40
CA LEU A 29 1.53 -4.20 -0.99
C LEU A 29 2.99 -4.56 -0.68
N PRO A 30 3.56 -5.68 -1.17
CA PRO A 30 4.92 -6.08 -0.81
C PRO A 30 5.97 -5.04 -1.20
N ILE A 31 5.86 -4.46 -2.40
CA ILE A 31 6.80 -3.44 -2.87
C ILE A 31 6.62 -2.12 -2.14
N VAL A 32 5.37 -1.73 -1.83
CA VAL A 32 5.09 -0.53 -1.03
C VAL A 32 5.62 -0.69 0.39
N ILE A 33 5.41 -1.85 1.04
CA ILE A 33 5.96 -2.15 2.37
C ILE A 33 7.48 -2.06 2.34
N TRP A 34 8.12 -2.60 1.31
CA TRP A 34 9.58 -2.58 1.21
C TRP A 34 10.13 -1.15 1.10
N ILE A 35 9.53 -0.31 0.26
CA ILE A 35 9.91 1.11 0.12
C ILE A 35 9.66 1.87 1.43
N MET A 36 8.50 1.66 2.05
CA MET A 36 8.15 2.31 3.30
C MET A 36 9.09 1.91 4.44
N ARG A 37 9.48 0.64 4.50
CA ARG A 37 10.46 0.14 5.47
C ARG A 37 11.80 0.86 5.32
N ASP A 38 12.29 0.99 4.09
CA ASP A 38 13.55 1.69 3.81
C ASP A 38 13.47 3.17 4.20
N GLN A 39 12.37 3.83 3.84
CA GLN A 39 12.11 5.22 4.20
C GLN A 39 12.12 5.44 5.72
N PHE A 40 11.43 4.59 6.49
CA PHE A 40 11.43 4.71 7.96
C PHE A 40 12.80 4.40 8.57
N ASN A 41 13.53 3.41 8.04
CA ASN A 41 14.87 3.07 8.54
C ASN A 41 15.92 4.15 8.26
N SER A 42 15.70 5.00 7.27
CA SER A 42 16.57 6.16 6.99
C SER A 42 16.46 7.28 8.03
N ILE A 43 15.40 7.28 8.85
CA ILE A 43 15.15 8.32 9.84
C ILE A 43 16.02 8.02 11.07
N PRO A 44 16.90 8.95 11.49
CA PRO A 44 17.74 8.78 12.67
C PRO A 44 16.88 8.61 13.94
N VAL A 45 17.17 7.56 14.73
CA VAL A 45 16.44 7.25 15.97
C VAL A 45 16.62 8.33 17.04
N GLU A 46 17.72 9.07 16.97
CA GLU A 46 18.07 10.15 17.89
C GLU A 46 17.04 11.30 17.84
N LEU A 47 16.34 11.47 16.71
CA LEU A 47 15.27 12.46 16.59
C LEU A 47 14.03 12.09 17.43
N GLU A 48 13.72 10.78 17.50
CA GLU A 48 12.64 10.28 18.34
C GLU A 48 13.02 10.38 19.82
N GLU A 49 14.25 10.01 20.18
CA GLU A 49 14.76 10.12 21.54
C GLU A 49 14.79 11.58 22.03
N ALA A 50 15.24 12.52 21.18
CA ALA A 50 15.22 13.95 21.50
C ALA A 50 13.78 14.45 21.75
N ALA A 51 12.83 14.03 20.91
CA ALA A 51 11.42 14.40 21.08
C ALA A 51 10.84 13.88 22.41
N LEU A 52 11.21 12.67 22.82
CA LEU A 52 10.81 12.09 24.11
C LEU A 52 11.43 12.84 25.30
N VAL A 53 12.71 13.24 25.20
CA VAL A 53 13.38 14.07 26.22
C VAL A 53 12.74 15.45 26.35
N ASP A 54 12.27 16.01 25.23
CA ASP A 54 11.51 17.27 25.18
C ASP A 54 10.06 17.15 25.72
N GLY A 55 9.66 15.96 26.19
CA GLY A 55 8.38 15.72 26.85
C GLY A 55 7.24 15.33 25.92
N LEU A 56 7.51 15.00 24.65
CA LEU A 56 6.49 14.38 23.78
C LEU A 56 6.25 12.93 24.22
N SER A 57 5.01 12.47 24.07
CA SER A 57 4.71 11.04 24.12
C SER A 57 5.18 10.35 22.83
N ILE A 58 5.29 9.02 22.83
CA ILE A 58 5.66 8.22 21.65
C ILE A 58 4.79 8.58 20.43
N TRP A 59 3.47 8.68 20.62
CA TRP A 59 2.55 9.09 19.55
C TRP A 59 2.79 10.55 19.10
N GLY A 60 3.14 11.43 20.04
CA GLY A 60 3.52 12.81 19.74
C GLY A 60 4.78 12.89 18.88
N ALA A 61 5.82 12.13 19.24
CA ALA A 61 7.06 12.03 18.48
C ALA A 61 6.81 11.43 17.08
N PHE A 62 6.02 10.36 16.99
CA PHE A 62 5.66 9.74 15.72
C PHE A 62 4.96 10.71 14.75
N PHE A 63 3.87 11.37 15.18
CA PHE A 63 3.10 12.23 14.27
C PHE A 63 3.76 13.58 13.99
N ARG A 64 4.58 14.12 14.90
CA ARG A 64 5.21 15.44 14.73
C ARG A 64 6.60 15.39 14.11
N ILE A 65 7.32 14.28 14.29
CA ILE A 65 8.72 14.15 13.84
C ILE A 65 8.81 13.08 12.75
N VAL A 66 8.48 11.84 13.07
CA VAL A 66 8.71 10.70 12.15
C VAL A 66 7.84 10.79 10.90
N MET A 67 6.54 11.05 11.05
CA MET A 67 5.59 11.06 9.94
C MET A 67 5.86 12.17 8.90
N PRO A 68 6.12 13.44 9.28
CA PRO A 68 6.49 14.48 8.31
C PRO A 68 7.82 14.20 7.58
N ILE A 69 8.79 13.58 8.24
CA ILE A 69 10.07 13.19 7.63
C ILE A 69 9.86 12.03 6.64
N ALA A 70 8.98 11.08 6.97
CA ALA A 70 8.62 9.97 6.08
C ALA A 70 7.72 10.38 4.91
N LEU A 71 7.01 11.52 5.02
CA LEU A 71 5.98 11.95 4.08
C LEU A 71 6.45 12.02 2.61
N PRO A 72 7.62 12.56 2.25
CA PRO A 72 8.08 12.59 0.87
C PRO A 72 8.24 11.18 0.27
N GLY A 73 8.76 10.23 1.05
CA GLY A 73 8.88 8.83 0.63
C GLY A 73 7.53 8.12 0.54
N MET A 74 6.59 8.43 1.44
CA MET A 74 5.21 7.94 1.34
C MET A 74 4.53 8.39 0.05
N VAL A 75 4.74 9.66 -0.35
CA VAL A 75 4.17 10.19 -1.60
C VAL A 75 4.77 9.49 -2.81
N ALA A 76 6.09 9.22 -2.81
CA ALA A 76 6.73 8.47 -3.89
C ALA A 76 6.19 7.04 -3.99
N ALA A 77 6.04 6.34 -2.86
CA ALA A 77 5.47 4.99 -2.80
C ALA A 77 4.00 4.98 -3.27
N PHE A 78 3.22 6.00 -2.91
CA PHE A 78 1.84 6.17 -3.35
C PHE A 78 1.74 6.34 -4.88
N ILE A 79 2.56 7.22 -5.46
CA ILE A 79 2.58 7.44 -6.91
C ILE A 79 2.98 6.15 -7.64
N LEU A 80 4.00 5.44 -7.15
CA LEU A 80 4.40 4.15 -7.72
C LEU A 80 3.26 3.13 -7.66
N ALA A 81 2.60 2.99 -6.51
CA ALA A 81 1.47 2.09 -6.35
C ALA A 81 0.34 2.44 -7.33
N MET A 82 0.04 3.72 -7.50
CA MET A 82 -0.96 4.20 -8.46
C MET A 82 -0.58 3.83 -9.90
N VAL A 83 0.67 4.03 -10.30
CA VAL A 83 1.16 3.67 -11.64
C VAL A 83 1.11 2.16 -11.88
N LEU A 84 1.47 1.35 -10.88
CA LEU A 84 1.42 -0.11 -10.99
C LEU A 84 -0.02 -0.62 -11.10
N CYS A 85 -0.92 -0.11 -10.26
CA CYS A 85 -2.34 -0.47 -10.33
C CYS A 85 -3.01 0.00 -11.62
N TRP A 86 -2.67 1.19 -12.11
CA TRP A 86 -3.26 1.76 -13.33
C TRP A 86 -2.77 1.04 -14.59
N ASN A 87 -1.51 0.61 -14.63
CA ASN A 87 -0.97 -0.13 -15.77
C ASN A 87 -1.44 -1.59 -15.81
N GLU A 88 -2.05 -2.11 -14.74
CA GLU A 88 -2.38 -3.51 -14.68
C GLU A 88 -3.70 -3.83 -15.41
N TYR A 89 -3.57 -4.28 -16.65
CA TYR A 89 -4.68 -4.67 -17.53
C TYR A 89 -4.98 -6.17 -17.49
N PHE A 90 -4.00 -7.02 -17.21
CA PHE A 90 -4.12 -8.46 -17.38
C PHE A 90 -5.13 -9.08 -16.42
N PHE A 91 -5.08 -8.73 -15.14
CA PHE A 91 -6.03 -9.20 -14.13
C PHE A 91 -7.40 -8.55 -14.25
N ALA A 92 -7.51 -7.28 -14.66
CA ALA A 92 -8.79 -6.67 -14.99
C ALA A 92 -9.50 -7.47 -16.09
N ALA A 93 -8.83 -7.71 -17.22
CA ALA A 93 -9.41 -8.45 -18.34
C ALA A 93 -9.71 -9.94 -18.03
N LEU A 94 -8.97 -10.54 -17.10
CA LEU A 94 -9.16 -11.94 -16.70
C LEU A 94 -10.31 -12.13 -15.69
N LEU A 95 -10.53 -11.17 -14.80
CA LEU A 95 -11.52 -11.25 -13.70
C LEU A 95 -12.82 -10.48 -13.97
N THR A 96 -12.86 -9.63 -15.01
CA THR A 96 -14.05 -8.87 -15.39
C THR A 96 -14.58 -9.32 -16.75
N SER A 97 -15.91 -9.46 -16.85
CA SER A 97 -16.58 -9.93 -18.06
C SER A 97 -17.64 -8.93 -18.53
N THR A 98 -18.49 -8.44 -17.61
CA THR A 98 -19.67 -7.64 -17.98
C THR A 98 -19.91 -6.42 -17.06
N ASP A 99 -19.80 -6.51 -15.73
CA ASP A 99 -20.19 -5.40 -14.81
C ASP A 99 -19.01 -4.54 -14.29
N ALA A 100 -17.82 -5.11 -14.09
CA ALA A 100 -16.67 -4.39 -13.54
C ALA A 100 -15.63 -3.96 -14.60
N LYS A 101 -16.01 -3.90 -15.87
CA LYS A 101 -15.15 -3.35 -16.93
C LYS A 101 -14.84 -1.88 -16.63
N THR A 102 -13.56 -1.58 -16.45
CA THR A 102 -13.00 -0.22 -16.45
C THR A 102 -12.63 0.20 -17.85
#